data_AF-A0A9E1JNI7-F1
#
_entry.id   AF-A0A9E1JNI7-F1
#
_cell.length_a   1.000
_cell.length_b   1.000
_cell.length_c   1.000
_cell.angle_alpha   90.00
_cell.angle_beta   90.00
_cell.angle_gamma   90.00
#
_symmetry.space_group_name_H-M   'P 1'
#
loop_
_entity.id
_entity.type
_entity.pdbx_description
1 polymer ?
#
loop_
_entity_poly.entity_id
_entity_poly.type
_entity_poly.pdbx_seq_one_letter_code
_entity_poly.pdbx_strand_id
1 'polypeptide(L)' 'MRNNKVENYMENDNERKQGHVDTRQKNFECENPDEHLGCDLGIDVAG' A
#
# COMPACT_ATOMS: atom_id res chain seq x y z
N MET A 1 -26.23 15.27 6.32
CA MET A 1 -26.61 14.03 5.60
C MET A 1 -25.57 12.97 5.95
N ARG A 2 -25.97 11.86 6.57
CA ARG A 2 -25.05 10.76 6.88
C ARG A 2 -24.99 9.88 5.65
N ASN A 3 -23.90 9.96 4.90
CA ASN A 3 -23.68 9.10 3.73
C ASN A 3 -23.64 7.65 4.23
N ASN A 4 -24.65 6.85 3.88
CA ASN A 4 -24.64 5.40 4.12
C ASN A 4 -23.62 4.79 3.14
N LYS A 5 -22.33 4.92 3.45
CA LYS A 5 -21.27 4.26 2.69
C LYS A 5 -21.38 2.77 3.00
N VAL A 6 -21.75 1.99 1.99
CA VAL A 6 -21.67 0.53 2.07
C VAL A 6 -20.18 0.21 2.01
N GLU A 7 -19.60 -0.14 3.17
CA GLU A 7 -18.22 -0.60 3.25
C GLU A 7 -18.18 -2.03 2.70
N ASN A 8 -17.77 -2.18 1.44
CA ASN A 8 -17.54 -3.47 0.82
C ASN A 8 -16.06 -3.83 1.00
N TYR A 9 -15.80 -4.90 1.74
CA TYR A 9 -14.45 -5.39 2.03
C TYR A 9 -13.96 -6.45 1.02
N MET A 10 -14.73 -6.68 -0.04
CA MET A 10 -14.33 -7.55 -1.14
C MET A 10 -13.81 -6.69 -2.29
N GLU A 11 -12.66 -7.08 -2.85
CA GLU A 11 -12.14 -6.46 -4.07
C GLU A 11 -13.18 -6.53 -5.19
N ASN A 12 -13.44 -5.39 -5.83
CA ASN A 12 -14.22 -5.33 -7.05
C ASN A 12 -13.32 -5.59 -8.28
N ASP A 13 -13.93 -5.95 -9.40
CA ASP A 13 -13.26 -6.18 -10.68
C ASP A 13 -12.40 -5.01 -11.15
N ASN A 14 -12.77 -3.77 -10.79
CA ASN A 14 -11.98 -2.59 -11.14
C ASN A 14 -10.69 -2.49 -10.31
N GLU A 15 -10.77 -2.77 -8.99
CA GLU A 15 -9.62 -2.78 -8.08
C GLU A 15 -8.65 -3.88 -8.48
N ARG A 16 -9.18 -5.07 -8.76
CA ARG A 16 -8.41 -6.21 -9.27
C ARG A 16 -7.72 -5.93 -10.62
N LYS A 17 -8.39 -5.20 -11.53
CA LYS A 17 -7.80 -4.79 -12.82
C LYS A 17 -6.72 -3.73 -12.67
N GLN A 18 -6.88 -2.80 -11.72
CA GLN A 18 -5.85 -1.81 -11.41
C GLN A 18 -4.65 -2.46 -10.71
N GLY A 19 -4.90 -3.51 -9.93
CA GLY A 19 -3.89 -4.22 -9.16
C GLY A 19 -3.41 -3.42 -7.96
N HIS A 20 -2.83 -4.10 -6.97
CA HIS A 20 -2.15 -3.42 -5.88
C HIS A 20 -0.76 -3.00 -6.34
N VAL A 21 -0.42 -1.73 -6.11
CA VAL A 21 0.93 -1.22 -6.38
C VAL A 21 1.87 -1.86 -5.37
N ASP A 22 2.90 -2.56 -5.86
CA ASP A 22 3.98 -3.02 -5.00
C ASP A 22 4.84 -1.81 -4.62
N THR A 23 4.69 -1.35 -3.37
CA THR A 23 5.44 -0.23 -2.80
C THR A 23 6.69 -0.70 -2.08
N ARG A 24 6.92 -2.02 -1.95
CA ARG A 24 8.05 -2.56 -1.17
C ARG A 24 9.40 -2.16 -1.73
N GLN A 25 9.64 -2.39 -3.02
CA GLN A 25 10.93 -2.04 -3.62
C GLN A 25 11.17 -0.52 -3.64
N LYS A 26 10.12 0.24 -3.94
CA LYS A 26 10.17 1.71 -3.95
C LYS A 26 10.48 2.29 -2.57
N ASN A 27 10.14 1.57 -1.50
CA ASN A 27 10.46 1.99 -0.14
C ASN A 27 11.97 2.08 0.13
N PHE A 28 12.82 1.43 -0.67
CA PHE A 28 14.27 1.51 -0.54
C PHE A 28 14.90 2.49 -1.55
N GLU A 29 14.10 3.12 -2.41
CA GLU A 29 14.56 4.12 -3.39
C GLU A 29 14.58 5.54 -2.79
N CYS A 30 15.40 5.76 -1.77
CA CYS A 30 15.69 7.12 -1.26
C CYS A 30 17.18 7.31 -0.99
N GLU A 31 17.58 8.51 -0.55
CA GLU A 31 19.01 8.82 -0.34
C GLU A 31 19.64 8.03 0.81
N ASN A 32 18.88 7.70 1.86
CA ASN A 32 19.39 6.96 3.03
C ASN A 32 18.33 5.96 3.53
N PRO A 33 18.09 4.86 2.80
CA PRO A 33 17.15 3.83 3.22
C PRO A 33 17.73 3.04 4.40
N ASP A 34 16.88 2.71 5.38
CA ASP A 34 17.22 1.67 6.34
C ASP A 34 17.22 0.31 5.64
N GLU A 35 18.22 -0.53 5.91
CA GLU A 35 18.39 -1.83 5.22
C GLU A 35 17.24 -2.81 5.46
N HIS A 36 16.51 -2.65 6.56
CA HIS A 36 15.41 -3.53 6.95
C HIS A 36 14.05 -2.88 6.74
N LEU A 37 13.95 -1.57 6.98
CA LEU A 37 12.69 -0.84 7.04
C LEU A 37 12.46 0.10 5.85
N GLY A 38 13.49 0.39 5.04
CA GLY A 38 13.43 1.37 3.97
C GLY A 38 13.28 2.80 4.50
N CYS A 39 12.58 3.65 3.75
CA CYS A 39 12.48 5.08 4.02
C CYS A 39 11.14 5.48 4.65
N ASP A 40 10.08 4.73 4.35
CA ASP A 40 8.72 4.94 4.82
C ASP A 40 8.30 3.81 5.77
N LEU A 41 8.24 4.16 7.06
CA LEU A 41 7.78 3.27 8.14
C LEU A 41 6.27 2.95 8.07
N GLY A 42 5.53 3.66 7.22
CA GLY A 42 4.12 3.38 6.94
C GLY A 42 3.91 2.23 5.95
N ILE A 43 4.97 1.79 5.25
CA ILE A 43 4.95 0.64 4.36
C ILE A 43 5.35 -0.59 5.18
N ASP A 44 4.43 -1.55 5.32
CA ASP A 44 4.68 -2.81 6.01
C ASP A 44 5.63 -3.70 5.17
N VAL A 45 6.92 -3.66 5.52
CA VAL A 45 7.95 -4.50 4.93
C VAL A 45 8.06 -5.76 5.78
N ALA A 46 7.45 -6.86 5.34
CA ALA A 46 7.66 -8.16 5.99
C ALA A 46 9.15 -8.56 5.85
N GLY A 47 9.85 -8.64 7.00
CA GLY A 47 11.27 -8.93 7.12
C GLY A 47 11.70 -10.34 6.71
#